data_AF-A0A519VAM8-F1
#
_entry.id   AF-A0A519VAM8-F1
#
_cell.length_a   1.000
_cell.length_b   1.000
_cell.length_c   1.000
_cell.angle_alpha   90.00
_cell.angle_beta   90.00
_cell.angle_gamma   90.00
#
_symmetry.space_group_name_H-M   'P 1'
#
loop_
_entity.id
_entity.type
_entity.pdbx_description
1 polymer ?
#
loop_
_entity_poly.entity_id
_entity_poly.type
_entity_poly.pdbx_seq_one_letter_code
_entity_poly.pdbx_strand_id
1 'polypeptide(L)'
;MMNIAEEFLEKADEKAFDLPHRKTINHNIGKYNVAVERGLSKFENLEASKKKAHVIKWRVMENLDKFLPEFESNFQKRGGKVIWANDVEEAQKEILNIIQKNGGKSVIKSKSMTTEEIHINEFL
;
A
#
# COMPACT_ATOMS: atom_id res chain seq x y z
N MET A 1 -10.22 21.76 -30.00
CA MET A 1 -9.99 21.01 -28.75
C MET A 1 -8.73 20.21 -28.94
N MET A 2 -7.74 20.39 -28.08
CA MET A 2 -6.58 19.51 -28.05
C MET A 2 -7.04 18.09 -27.70
N ASN A 3 -6.41 17.09 -28.30
CA ASN A 3 -6.64 15.72 -27.88
C ASN A 3 -5.87 15.43 -26.57
N ILE A 4 -6.19 14.32 -25.90
CA ILE A 4 -5.59 13.94 -24.61
C ILE A 4 -4.06 13.88 -24.68
N ALA A 5 -3.50 13.41 -25.80
CA ALA A 5 -2.06 13.29 -25.96
C ALA A 5 -1.37 14.65 -26.08
N GLU A 6 -1.96 15.58 -26.84
CA GLU A 6 -1.47 16.97 -26.96
C GLU A 6 -1.50 17.69 -25.61
N GLU A 7 -2.61 17.59 -24.87
CA GLU A 7 -2.76 18.19 -23.54
C GLU A 7 -1.76 17.59 -22.54
N PHE A 8 -1.52 16.27 -22.60
CA PHE A 8 -0.52 15.62 -21.75
C PHE A 8 0.89 16.14 -22.05
N LEU A 9 1.27 16.26 -23.32
CA LEU A 9 2.61 16.71 -23.71
C LEU A 9 2.87 18.16 -23.27
N GLU A 10 1.90 19.05 -23.46
CA GLU A 10 1.99 20.44 -23.01
C GLU A 10 2.17 20.53 -21.49
N LYS A 11 1.31 19.85 -20.72
CA LYS A 11 1.41 19.83 -19.25
C LYS A 11 2.69 19.17 -18.75
N ALA A 12 3.15 18.12 -19.43
CA ALA A 12 4.39 17.44 -19.07
C ALA A 12 5.60 18.36 -19.28
N ASP A 13 5.63 19.11 -20.39
CA ASP A 13 6.70 20.07 -20.69
C ASP A 13 6.75 21.17 -19.61
N GLU A 14 5.61 21.81 -19.32
CA GLU A 14 5.51 22.80 -18.26
C GLU A 14 5.98 22.25 -16.90
N LYS A 15 5.52 21.04 -16.55
CA LYS A 15 5.81 20.47 -15.23
C LYS A 15 7.25 19.96 -15.10
N ALA A 16 7.86 19.48 -16.18
CA ALA A 16 9.23 18.97 -16.17
C ALA A 16 10.25 20.06 -15.82
N PHE A 17 9.98 21.31 -16.20
CA PHE A 17 10.86 22.46 -15.95
C PHE A 17 10.46 23.31 -14.72
N ASP A 18 9.40 22.92 -14.01
CA ASP A 18 8.93 23.59 -12.79
C ASP A 18 9.96 23.45 -11.64
N LEU A 19 10.72 24.53 -11.39
CA LEU A 19 11.82 24.56 -10.42
C LEU A 19 11.38 24.21 -8.98
N PRO A 20 10.28 24.78 -8.43
CA PRO A 20 9.73 24.34 -7.15
C PRO A 20 9.42 22.84 -7.07
N HIS A 21 8.83 22.27 -8.13
CA HIS A 21 8.53 20.85 -8.17
C HIS A 21 9.81 20.00 -8.21
N ARG A 22 10.78 20.37 -9.04
CA ARG A 22 12.09 19.70 -9.10
C ARG A 22 12.82 19.74 -7.76
N LYS A 23 12.79 20.89 -7.07
CA LYS A 23 13.37 21.03 -5.72
C LYS A 23 12.71 20.07 -4.72
N THR A 24 11.39 19.93 -4.79
CA THR A 24 10.62 19.03 -3.93
C THR A 24 10.96 17.56 -4.21
N ILE A 25 11.05 17.16 -5.47
CA ILE A 25 11.47 15.81 -5.87
C ILE A 25 12.87 15.52 -5.35
N ASN A 26 13.83 16.40 -5.63
CA ASN A 26 15.23 16.20 -5.21
C ASN A 26 15.36 16.05 -3.70
N HIS A 27 14.65 16.86 -2.93
CA HIS A 27 14.63 16.76 -1.46
C HIS A 27 14.11 15.40 -0.99
N ASN A 28 12.97 14.96 -1.53
CA ASN A 28 12.34 13.70 -1.12
C ASN A 28 13.16 12.48 -1.56
N ILE A 29 13.69 12.49 -2.79
CA ILE A 29 14.59 11.44 -3.30
C ILE A 29 15.89 11.42 -2.50
N GLY A 30 16.44 12.57 -2.12
CA GLY A 30 17.60 12.64 -1.22
C GLY A 30 17.33 11.92 0.12
N LYS A 31 16.19 12.19 0.76
CA LYS A 31 15.79 11.49 1.99
C LYS A 31 15.62 9.98 1.78
N TYR A 32 15.00 9.59 0.66
CA TYR A 32 14.83 8.19 0.30
C TYR A 32 16.19 7.49 0.11
N ASN A 33 17.13 8.09 -0.62
CA ASN A 33 18.46 7.54 -0.86
C ASN A 33 19.22 7.30 0.44
N VAL A 34 19.20 8.27 1.37
CA VAL A 34 19.80 8.09 2.70
C VAL A 34 19.15 6.93 3.46
N ALA A 35 17.83 6.81 3.41
CA ALA A 35 17.11 5.71 4.04
C ALA A 35 17.44 4.34 3.40
N VAL A 36 17.58 4.29 2.08
CA VAL A 36 17.99 3.10 1.32
C VAL A 36 19.40 2.70 1.70
N GLU A 37 20.36 3.60 1.65
CA GLU A 37 21.75 3.34 2.02
C GLU A 37 21.86 2.80 3.45
N ARG A 38 21.20 3.45 4.40
CA ARG A 38 21.10 2.99 5.80
C ARG A 38 20.40 1.64 5.93
N GLY A 39 19.46 1.32 5.05
CA GLY A 39 18.77 0.04 5.02
C GLY A 39 19.67 -1.07 4.48
N LEU A 40 20.38 -0.79 3.38
CA LEU A 40 21.28 -1.71 2.70
C LEU A 40 22.49 -2.06 3.55
N SER A 41 23.04 -1.09 4.30
CA SER A 41 24.18 -1.33 5.19
C SER A 41 23.91 -2.32 6.32
N LYS A 42 22.64 -2.65 6.60
CA LYS A 42 22.25 -3.68 7.57
C LYS A 42 22.41 -5.11 7.03
N PHE A 43 22.62 -5.27 5.73
CA PHE A 43 22.75 -6.58 5.09
C PHE A 43 24.20 -6.84 4.72
N GLU A 44 24.79 -7.88 5.30
CA GLU A 44 26.11 -8.38 4.89
C GLU A 44 26.07 -8.93 3.45
N ASN A 45 25.00 -9.65 3.10
CA ASN A 45 24.76 -10.13 1.74
C ASN A 45 23.29 -9.91 1.33
N LEU A 46 23.06 -8.84 0.57
CA LEU A 46 21.73 -8.47 0.12
C LEU A 46 21.10 -9.51 -0.80
N GLU A 47 21.86 -10.08 -1.73
CA GLU A 47 21.33 -11.02 -2.73
C GLU A 47 20.91 -12.35 -2.10
N ALA A 48 21.71 -12.87 -1.16
CA ALA A 48 21.31 -14.04 -0.37
C ALA A 48 20.05 -13.75 0.47
N SER A 49 19.95 -12.55 1.06
CA SER A 49 18.78 -12.12 1.84
C SER A 49 17.52 -12.04 0.99
N LYS A 50 17.61 -11.50 -0.23
CA LYS A 50 16.50 -11.46 -1.19
C LYS A 50 16.03 -12.87 -1.58
N LYS A 51 16.96 -13.79 -1.87
CA LYS A 51 16.62 -15.19 -2.18
C LYS A 51 15.91 -15.87 -1.01
N LYS A 52 16.38 -15.67 0.22
CA LYS A 52 15.73 -16.21 1.43
C LYS A 52 14.33 -15.64 1.61
N ALA A 53 14.16 -14.32 1.46
CA ALA A 53 12.85 -13.67 1.55
C ALA A 53 11.88 -14.19 0.49
N HIS A 54 12.36 -14.40 -0.75
CA HIS A 54 11.58 -15.01 -1.82
C HIS A 54 11.07 -16.39 -1.44
N VAL A 55 11.93 -17.28 -0.95
CA VAL A 55 11.53 -18.65 -0.54
C VAL A 55 10.51 -18.61 0.59
N ILE A 56 10.67 -17.71 1.56
CA ILE A 56 9.69 -17.53 2.66
C ILE A 56 8.35 -17.07 2.10
N LYS A 57 8.35 -16.04 1.25
CA LYS A 57 7.11 -15.53 0.64
C LYS A 57 6.42 -16.64 -0.15
N TRP A 58 7.16 -17.37 -0.97
CA TRP A 58 6.63 -18.49 -1.76
C TRP A 58 5.98 -19.54 -0.85
N ARG A 59 6.69 -20.00 0.20
CA ARG A 59 6.14 -20.96 1.15
C ARG A 59 4.85 -20.46 1.83
N VAL A 60 4.79 -19.19 2.20
CA VAL A 60 3.59 -18.62 2.82
C VAL A 60 2.42 -18.62 1.85
N MET A 61 2.65 -18.22 0.60
CA MET A 61 1.60 -18.21 -0.44
C MET A 61 1.04 -19.61 -0.71
N GLU A 62 1.89 -20.64 -0.72
CA GLU A 62 1.46 -22.03 -0.94
C GLU A 62 0.72 -22.65 0.26
N ASN A 63 0.70 -22.00 1.42
CA ASN A 63 0.13 -22.54 2.67
C ASN A 63 -0.75 -21.50 3.38
N LEU A 64 -1.45 -20.66 2.61
CA LEU A 64 -2.28 -19.58 3.16
C LEU A 64 -3.42 -20.10 4.03
N ASP A 65 -4.01 -21.24 3.66
CA ASP A 65 -5.04 -21.97 4.41
C ASP A 65 -4.62 -22.22 5.87
N LYS A 66 -3.34 -22.48 6.12
CA LYS A 66 -2.78 -22.66 7.45
C LYS A 66 -2.36 -21.33 8.09
N PHE A 67 -1.63 -20.50 7.37
CA PHE A 67 -1.00 -19.31 7.95
C PHE A 67 -2.00 -18.19 8.26
N LEU A 68 -3.12 -18.12 7.54
CA LEU A 68 -4.15 -17.13 7.77
C LEU A 68 -4.90 -17.35 9.12
N PRO A 69 -5.41 -18.56 9.44
CA PRO A 69 -5.95 -18.82 10.78
C PRO A 69 -4.93 -18.66 11.91
N GLU A 70 -3.66 -19.03 11.67
CA GLU A 70 -2.59 -18.83 12.64
C GLU A 70 -2.36 -17.34 12.92
N PHE A 71 -2.32 -16.51 11.88
CA PHE A 71 -2.25 -15.07 12.00
C PHE A 71 -3.43 -14.50 12.77
N GLU A 72 -4.66 -14.90 12.42
CA GLU A 72 -5.87 -14.45 13.10
C GLU A 72 -5.83 -14.76 14.60
N SER A 73 -5.55 -16.01 14.97
CA SER A 73 -5.44 -16.42 16.38
C SER A 73 -4.38 -15.60 17.13
N ASN A 74 -3.21 -15.38 16.52
CA ASN A 74 -2.14 -14.60 17.14
C ASN A 74 -2.48 -13.10 17.25
N PHE A 75 -3.21 -12.54 16.29
CA PHE A 75 -3.64 -11.15 16.30
C PHE A 75 -4.77 -10.92 17.32
N GLN A 76 -5.72 -11.85 17.39
CA GLN A 76 -6.80 -11.83 18.38
C GLN A 76 -6.29 -11.93 19.82
N LYS A 77 -5.27 -12.76 20.09
CA LYS A 77 -4.59 -12.83 21.40
C LYS A 77 -3.97 -11.49 21.84
N ARG A 78 -3.68 -10.60 20.89
CA ARG A 78 -3.14 -9.25 21.16
C ARG A 78 -4.24 -8.18 21.22
N GLY A 79 -5.51 -8.58 21.23
CA GLY A 79 -6.67 -7.68 21.30
C GLY A 79 -7.13 -7.16 19.93
N GLY A 80 -6.56 -7.66 18.84
CA GLY A 80 -7.02 -7.35 17.48
C GLY A 80 -8.31 -8.09 17.11
N LYS A 81 -9.00 -7.63 16.07
CA LYS A 81 -10.11 -8.36 15.43
C LYS A 81 -9.80 -8.53 13.96
N VAL A 82 -9.89 -9.76 13.47
CA VAL A 82 -9.88 -10.07 12.03
C VAL A 82 -11.33 -10.23 11.58
N ILE A 83 -11.66 -9.67 10.43
CA ILE A 83 -12.96 -9.84 9.78
C ILE A 83 -12.68 -10.48 8.43
N TRP A 84 -13.32 -11.62 8.20
CA TRP A 84 -13.28 -12.34 6.94
C TRP A 84 -14.43 -11.85 6.07
N ALA A 85 -14.11 -11.47 4.83
CA ALA A 85 -15.07 -11.11 3.81
C ALA A 85 -14.74 -11.92 2.55
N ASN A 86 -15.76 -12.56 1.97
CA ASN A 86 -15.59 -13.43 0.81
C ASN A 86 -15.59 -12.65 -0.51
N ASP A 87 -16.24 -11.49 -0.53
CA ASP A 87 -16.41 -10.64 -1.70
C ASP A 87 -16.29 -9.14 -1.36
N VAL A 88 -16.45 -8.33 -2.40
CA VAL A 88 -16.33 -6.87 -2.35
C VAL A 88 -17.42 -6.29 -1.45
N GLU A 89 -18.65 -6.78 -1.58
CA GLU A 89 -19.83 -6.31 -0.87
C GLU A 89 -19.72 -6.55 0.64
N GLU A 90 -19.28 -7.73 1.06
CA GLU A 90 -19.02 -8.05 2.46
C GLU A 90 -17.90 -7.16 3.03
N ALA A 91 -16.81 -6.98 2.30
CA ALA A 91 -15.69 -6.14 2.73
C ALA A 91 -16.12 -4.67 2.92
N GLN A 92 -16.81 -4.11 1.92
CA GLN A 92 -17.35 -2.76 1.94
C GLN A 92 -18.32 -2.55 3.11
N LYS A 93 -19.26 -3.48 3.29
CA LYS A 93 -20.23 -3.45 4.40
C LYS A 93 -19.55 -3.45 5.76
N GLU A 94 -18.57 -4.32 5.98
CA GLU A 94 -17.86 -4.39 7.25
C GLU A 94 -17.01 -3.14 7.53
N ILE A 95 -16.40 -2.55 6.50
CA ILE A 95 -15.71 -1.25 6.62
C ILE A 95 -16.70 -0.16 7.04
N LEU A 96 -17.86 -0.06 6.39
CA LEU A 96 -18.89 0.92 6.73
C LEU A 96 -19.41 0.73 8.16
N ASN A 97 -19.67 -0.52 8.56
CA ASN A 97 -20.09 -0.86 9.91
C ASN A 97 -19.07 -0.39 10.97
N ILE A 98 -17.77 -0.56 10.71
CA ILE A 98 -16.72 -0.07 11.60
C ILE A 98 -16.77 1.47 11.71
N ILE A 99 -16.90 2.17 10.59
CA ILE A 99 -16.97 3.64 10.56
C ILE A 99 -18.18 4.13 11.35
N GLN A 100 -19.36 3.58 11.08
CA GLN A 100 -20.62 3.95 11.74
C GLN A 100 -20.58 3.65 13.24
N LYS A 101 -20.09 2.48 13.64
CA LYS A 101 -19.96 2.08 15.04
C LYS A 101 -19.09 3.06 15.85
N ASN A 102 -18.08 3.65 15.24
CA ASN A 102 -17.19 4.61 15.89
C ASN A 102 -17.63 6.07 15.69
N GLY A 103 -18.75 6.32 14.99
CA GLY A 103 -19.20 7.67 14.64
C GLY A 103 -18.17 8.43 13.77
N GLY A 104 -17.40 7.71 12.96
CA GLY A 104 -16.35 8.28 12.13
C GLY A 104 -16.93 9.22 11.06
N LYS A 105 -16.40 10.45 10.98
CA LYS A 105 -16.80 11.45 9.99
C LYS A 105 -15.78 11.63 8.86
N SER A 106 -14.56 11.17 9.09
CA SER A 106 -13.46 11.22 8.14
C SER A 106 -12.61 9.95 8.27
N VAL A 107 -12.10 9.47 7.13
CA VAL A 107 -11.27 8.28 7.04
C VAL A 107 -9.98 8.65 6.32
N ILE A 108 -8.83 8.31 6.92
CA ILE A 108 -7.55 8.38 6.22
C ILE A 108 -7.27 6.99 5.66
N LYS A 109 -7.35 6.88 4.33
CA LYS A 109 -7.04 5.65 3.61
C LYS A 109 -5.56 5.62 3.25
N SER A 110 -4.87 4.52 3.58
CA SER A 110 -3.53 4.27 3.06
C SER A 110 -3.60 3.85 1.59
N LYS A 111 -2.61 4.25 0.77
CA LYS A 111 -2.55 3.83 -0.63
C LYS A 111 -2.39 2.31 -0.70
N SER A 112 -3.42 1.63 -1.17
CA SER A 112 -3.49 0.17 -1.26
C SER A 112 -4.21 -0.23 -2.54
N MET A 113 -3.61 -1.12 -3.33
CA MET A 113 -4.26 -1.66 -4.53
C MET A 113 -5.57 -2.38 -4.18
N THR A 114 -5.58 -3.11 -3.07
CA THR A 114 -6.79 -3.81 -2.59
C THR A 114 -7.95 -2.86 -2.37
N THR A 115 -7.70 -1.62 -1.92
CA THR A 115 -8.77 -0.64 -1.75
C THR A 115 -9.34 -0.12 -3.07
N GLU A 116 -8.54 -0.12 -4.13
CA GLU A 116 -9.01 0.24 -5.49
C GLU A 116 -9.76 -0.95 -6.11
N GLU A 117 -9.29 -2.19 -5.91
CA GLU A 117 -9.94 -3.42 -6.40
C GLU A 117 -11.34 -3.65 -5.81
N ILE A 118 -11.58 -3.19 -4.58
CA ILE A 118 -12.90 -3.24 -3.93
C ILE A 118 -13.69 -1.94 -4.08
N HIS A 119 -13.26 -1.00 -4.92
CA HIS A 119 -13.98 0.26 -5.20
C HIS A 119 -14.40 1.05 -3.95
N ILE A 120 -13.50 1.13 -2.95
CA ILE A 120 -13.88 1.71 -1.66
C ILE A 120 -14.19 3.22 -1.73
N ASN A 121 -13.57 3.93 -2.69
CA ASN A 121 -13.75 5.38 -2.82
C ASN A 121 -15.10 5.72 -3.46
N GLU A 122 -15.60 4.86 -4.34
CA GLU A 122 -16.92 5.00 -4.94
C GLU A 122 -18.04 4.58 -3.98
N PHE A 123 -17.73 3.65 -3.07
CA PHE A 123 -18.69 3.13 -2.10
C PHE A 123 -18.91 4.04 -0.87
N LEU A 124 -17.86 4.66 -0.34
CA LEU A 124 -17.90 5.53 0.86
C LEU A 124 -18.15 7.01 0.51
#